data_AF-A0ABD2NVF6-F1
#
_entry.id   AF-A0ABD2NVF6-F1
#
_cell.length_a   1.000
_cell.length_b   1.000
_cell.length_c   1.000
_cell.angle_alpha   90.00
_cell.angle_beta   90.00
_cell.angle_gamma   90.00
#
_symmetry.space_group_name_H-M   'P 1'
#
loop_
_entity.id
_entity.type
_entity.pdbx_description
1 polymer ?
#
loop_
_entity_poly.entity_id
_entity_poly.type
_entity_poly.pdbx_seq_one_letter_code
_entity_poly.pdbx_strand_id
1 'polypeptide(L)'
;MTFQKVTHVIFDMDGLLIESESIYNKILCEIAASYGKTFDLRIKLKILGTPEPDTARIAIEEMNLPLTVEEFLKVYRKRVDEELTNPVLMPGAAKLVEHFHRHKVPIAVATSSAEDSMKIKTQHHKQLFSLFHHVVCGSTDPEVKHGKPAPDIFLICASRFPDKPDPSQCLVFEDAPNGVKGARAAGMQAVLVPANDVEEEFKKPATLVLKSLLDFKPELFALPSFE
;
A
#
# COMPACT_ATOMS: atom_id res chain seq x y z
N MET A 1 -14.24 19.81 -0.27
CA MET A 1 -13.89 18.99 -1.47
C MET A 1 -15.12 18.19 -1.84
N THR A 2 -15.45 18.09 -3.12
CA THR A 2 -16.58 17.31 -3.62
C THR A 2 -16.08 15.92 -4.04
N PHE A 3 -16.62 14.88 -3.42
CA PHE A 3 -16.36 13.49 -3.84
C PHE A 3 -16.94 13.27 -5.24
N GLN A 4 -16.15 12.68 -6.13
CA GLN A 4 -16.58 12.32 -7.48
C GLN A 4 -17.05 10.88 -7.52
N LYS A 5 -17.99 10.60 -8.44
CA LYS A 5 -18.45 9.23 -8.71
C LYS A 5 -17.28 8.38 -9.22
N VAL A 6 -17.12 7.20 -8.64
CA VAL A 6 -16.14 6.19 -9.08
C VAL A 6 -16.84 4.90 -9.50
N THR A 7 -16.14 4.07 -10.25
CA THR A 7 -16.62 2.76 -10.70
C THR A 7 -15.67 1.63 -10.31
N HIS A 8 -14.39 1.94 -10.11
CA HIS A 8 -13.34 0.97 -9.80
C HIS A 8 -12.64 1.31 -8.49
N VAL A 9 -12.20 0.29 -7.76
CA VAL A 9 -11.45 0.46 -6.52
C VAL A 9 -10.11 -0.28 -6.60
N ILE A 10 -9.05 0.40 -6.24
CA ILE A 10 -7.69 -0.15 -6.16
C ILE A 10 -7.25 -0.07 -4.71
N PHE A 11 -6.79 -1.18 -4.16
CA PHE A 11 -6.29 -1.26 -2.80
C PHE A 11 -4.76 -1.33 -2.80
N ASP A 12 -4.10 -0.59 -1.92
CA ASP A 12 -2.80 -1.05 -1.43
C ASP A 12 -2.95 -2.34 -0.60
N MET A 13 -1.86 -2.99 -0.22
CA MET A 13 -1.87 -4.23 0.54
C MET A 13 -1.25 -4.06 1.92
N ASP A 14 -0.01 -3.58 1.97
CA ASP A 14 0.82 -3.55 3.16
C ASP A 14 0.37 -2.38 4.05
N GLY A 15 0.10 -2.62 5.34
CA GLY A 15 -0.44 -1.58 6.23
C GLY A 15 -1.92 -1.25 6.01
N LEU A 16 -2.51 -1.60 4.86
CA LEU A 16 -3.91 -1.33 4.53
C LEU A 16 -4.83 -2.55 4.60
N LEU A 17 -4.53 -3.62 3.86
CA LEU A 17 -5.33 -4.86 3.87
C LEU A 17 -4.83 -5.82 4.94
N ILE A 18 -3.51 -5.88 5.10
CA ILE A 18 -2.80 -6.69 6.09
C ILE A 18 -1.99 -5.79 7.01
N GLU A 19 -1.88 -6.16 8.28
CA GLU A 19 -0.96 -5.50 9.21
C GLU A 19 0.46 -6.01 8.94
N SER A 20 1.29 -5.13 8.36
CA SER A 20 2.70 -5.42 8.07
C SER A 20 3.66 -4.33 8.56
N GLU A 21 3.17 -3.12 8.81
CA GLU A 21 3.96 -1.97 9.21
C GLU A 21 4.65 -2.14 10.56
N SER A 22 4.01 -2.84 11.52
CA SER A 22 4.64 -3.14 12.81
C SER A 22 5.91 -3.99 12.64
N ILE A 23 5.87 -4.96 11.73
CA ILE A 23 6.97 -5.87 11.44
C ILE A 23 8.07 -5.15 10.64
N TYR A 24 7.72 -4.35 9.63
CA TYR A 24 8.71 -3.53 8.92
C TYR A 24 9.43 -2.57 9.85
N ASN A 25 8.70 -1.86 10.69
CA ASN A 25 9.27 -0.94 11.65
C ASN A 25 10.23 -1.65 12.62
N LYS A 26 9.83 -2.82 13.14
CA LYS A 26 10.68 -3.66 13.99
C LYS A 26 11.97 -4.05 13.27
N ILE A 27 11.88 -4.59 12.06
CA ILE A 27 13.03 -5.04 11.26
C ILE A 27 14.00 -3.88 10.99
N LEU A 28 13.48 -2.71 10.58
CA LEU A 28 14.29 -1.52 10.30
C LEU A 28 14.98 -0.99 11.56
N CYS A 29 14.28 -0.95 12.70
CA CYS A 29 14.86 -0.60 13.99
C CYS A 29 16.03 -1.53 14.38
N GLU A 30 15.85 -2.84 14.21
CA GLU A 30 16.89 -3.82 14.57
C GLU A 30 18.08 -3.80 13.60
N ILE A 31 17.83 -3.61 12.30
CA ILE A 31 18.92 -3.35 11.33
C ILE A 31 19.70 -2.11 11.76
N ALA A 32 19.02 -0.98 12.02
CA ALA A 32 19.66 0.25 12.45
C ALA A 32 20.50 0.05 13.74
N ALA A 33 19.91 -0.60 14.74
CA ALA A 33 20.56 -0.86 16.03
C ALA A 33 21.83 -1.70 15.89
N SER A 34 21.87 -2.66 14.95
CA SER A 34 23.07 -3.48 14.70
C SER A 34 24.29 -2.66 14.22
N TYR A 35 24.06 -1.45 13.70
CA TYR A 35 25.11 -0.49 13.31
C TYR A 35 25.23 0.69 14.28
N GLY A 36 24.60 0.63 15.45
CA GLY A 36 24.57 1.73 16.42
C GLY A 36 23.81 2.97 15.90
N LYS A 37 22.85 2.78 14.99
CA LYS A 37 22.00 3.83 14.42
C LYS A 37 20.58 3.73 14.95
N THR A 38 19.76 4.72 14.61
CA THR A 38 18.34 4.78 15.00
C THR A 38 17.48 4.96 13.78
N PHE A 39 16.42 4.16 13.68
CA PHE A 39 15.33 4.37 12.74
C PHE A 39 14.24 5.19 13.43
N ASP A 40 14.09 6.46 13.05
CA ASP A 40 13.14 7.38 13.65
C ASP A 40 11.93 7.64 12.73
N LEU A 41 10.95 8.39 13.26
CA LEU A 41 9.72 8.73 12.54
C LEU A 41 9.99 9.51 11.24
N ARG A 42 11.02 10.37 11.21
CA ARG A 42 11.35 11.16 10.01
C ARG A 42 11.80 10.23 8.87
N ILE A 43 12.62 9.22 9.18
CA ILE A 43 13.07 8.24 8.18
C ILE A 43 11.89 7.34 7.79
N LYS A 44 11.08 6.89 8.76
CA LYS A 44 9.86 6.11 8.51
C LYS A 44 8.94 6.80 7.50
N LEU A 45 8.66 8.08 7.66
CA LEU A 45 7.79 8.85 6.77
C LEU A 45 8.34 8.97 5.34
N LYS A 46 9.66 8.89 5.14
CA LYS A 46 10.28 8.86 3.80
C LYS A 46 10.14 7.50 3.11
N ILE A 47 10.18 6.43 3.90
CA ILE A 47 10.15 5.04 3.44
C ILE A 47 8.71 4.53 3.22
N LEU A 48 7.74 5.01 4.01
CA LEU A 48 6.38 4.47 4.01
C LEU A 48 5.77 4.46 2.60
N GLY A 49 5.34 3.28 2.15
CA GLY A 49 4.77 3.04 0.82
C GLY A 49 5.76 2.94 -0.36
N THR A 50 7.06 3.14 -0.16
CA THR A 50 8.06 3.03 -1.25
C THR A 50 8.38 1.57 -1.59
N PRO A 51 8.82 1.26 -2.83
CA PRO A 51 9.38 -0.05 -3.17
C PRO A 51 10.63 -0.39 -2.34
N GLU A 52 10.91 -1.68 -2.18
CA GLU A 52 12.03 -2.15 -1.37
C GLU A 52 13.39 -1.54 -1.77
N PRO A 53 13.74 -1.40 -3.07
CA PRO A 53 15.00 -0.76 -3.45
C PRO A 53 15.12 0.69 -2.99
N ASP A 54 14.02 1.45 -3.02
CA ASP A 54 13.98 2.83 -2.52
C ASP A 54 14.04 2.87 -1.00
N THR A 55 13.31 1.98 -0.32
CA THR A 55 13.42 1.76 1.13
C THR A 55 14.87 1.54 1.55
N ALA A 56 15.59 0.65 0.86
CA ALA A 56 16.99 0.37 1.13
C ALA A 56 17.87 1.60 0.92
N ARG A 57 17.74 2.29 -0.22
CA ARG A 57 18.51 3.50 -0.53
C ARG A 57 18.30 4.59 0.52
N ILE A 58 17.05 4.88 0.86
CA ILE A 58 16.69 5.90 1.87
C ILE A 58 17.21 5.50 3.24
N ALA A 59 17.04 4.24 3.65
CA ALA A 59 17.51 3.74 4.94
C ALA A 59 19.03 3.85 5.07
N ILE A 60 19.78 3.43 4.04
CA ILE A 60 21.24 3.51 4.01
C ILE A 60 21.71 4.96 4.10
N GLU A 61 21.10 5.84 3.30
CA GLU A 61 21.48 7.26 3.24
C GLU A 61 21.16 8.00 4.55
N GLU A 62 19.94 7.90 5.05
CA GLU A 62 19.48 8.65 6.23
C GLU A 62 20.13 8.16 7.53
N MET A 63 20.40 6.86 7.65
CA MET A 63 21.05 6.29 8.84
C MET A 63 22.57 6.20 8.69
N ASN A 64 23.12 6.51 7.52
CA ASN A 64 24.53 6.36 7.18
C ASN A 64 25.02 4.92 7.48
N LEU A 65 24.33 3.93 6.92
CA LEU A 65 24.67 2.51 7.08
C LEU A 65 25.85 2.14 6.18
N PRO A 66 26.81 1.34 6.66
CA PRO A 66 27.93 0.85 5.84
C PRO A 66 27.51 -0.37 5.00
N LEU A 67 26.41 -0.25 4.27
CA LEU A 67 25.84 -1.32 3.44
C LEU A 67 25.60 -0.83 2.01
N THR A 68 25.80 -1.72 1.06
CA THR A 68 25.21 -1.57 -0.28
C THR A 68 23.70 -1.85 -0.25
N VAL A 69 22.98 -1.39 -1.28
CA VAL A 69 21.55 -1.69 -1.44
C VAL A 69 21.29 -3.20 -1.49
N GLU A 70 22.16 -3.96 -2.15
CA GLU A 70 22.03 -5.42 -2.26
C GLU A 70 22.18 -6.11 -0.90
N GLU A 71 23.19 -5.72 -0.10
CA GLU A 71 23.41 -6.29 1.23
C GLU A 71 22.25 -5.96 2.19
N PHE A 72 21.75 -4.72 2.14
CA PHE A 72 20.59 -4.32 2.93
C PHE A 72 19.35 -5.14 2.54
N LEU A 73 19.03 -5.22 1.25
CA LEU A 73 17.87 -5.96 0.76
C LEU A 73 17.94 -7.44 1.11
N LYS A 74 19.14 -8.04 1.05
CA LYS A 74 19.34 -9.45 1.44
C LYS A 74 18.96 -9.69 2.89
N VAL A 75 19.39 -8.83 3.81
CA VAL A 75 19.04 -8.95 5.24
C VAL A 75 17.56 -8.65 5.45
N TYR A 76 17.07 -7.55 4.87
CA TYR A 76 15.70 -7.08 5.01
C TYR A 76 14.68 -8.12 4.53
N ARG A 77 14.81 -8.59 3.28
CA ARG A 77 13.87 -9.55 2.66
C ARG A 77 13.83 -10.86 3.43
N LYS A 78 15.00 -11.39 3.81
CA LYS A 78 15.06 -12.62 4.61
C LYS A 78 14.21 -12.51 5.87
N ARG A 79 14.34 -11.39 6.59
CA ARG A 79 13.58 -11.18 7.84
C ARG A 79 12.09 -10.94 7.59
N VAL A 80 11.74 -10.21 6.53
CA VAL A 80 10.33 -10.02 6.14
C VAL A 80 9.68 -11.36 5.82
N ASP A 81 10.34 -12.20 5.02
CA ASP A 81 9.80 -13.50 4.62
C ASP A 81 9.69 -14.48 5.81
N GLU A 82 10.57 -14.35 6.82
CA GLU A 82 10.53 -15.15 8.06
C GLU A 82 9.45 -14.66 9.04
N GLU A 83 9.26 -13.35 9.17
CA GLU A 83 8.41 -12.76 10.23
C GLU A 83 7.00 -12.41 9.75
N LEU A 84 6.79 -12.17 8.45
CA LEU A 84 5.51 -11.71 7.88
C LEU A 84 4.79 -12.81 7.08
N THR A 85 4.79 -14.02 7.63
CA THR A 85 4.20 -15.20 6.97
C THR A 85 2.68 -15.31 7.10
N ASN A 86 2.11 -14.75 8.16
CA ASN A 86 0.68 -14.77 8.46
C ASN A 86 0.21 -13.47 9.15
N PRO A 87 0.32 -12.32 8.46
CA PRO A 87 -0.15 -11.05 9.01
C PRO A 87 -1.65 -11.09 9.26
N VAL A 88 -2.12 -10.38 10.29
CA VAL A 88 -3.56 -10.23 10.51
C VAL A 88 -4.16 -9.27 9.48
N LEU A 89 -5.44 -9.44 9.15
CA LEU A 89 -6.15 -8.48 8.31
C LEU A 89 -6.39 -7.18 9.10
N MET A 90 -6.28 -6.05 8.42
CA MET A 90 -6.61 -4.75 9.01
C MET A 90 -8.12 -4.66 9.32
N PRO A 91 -8.52 -3.92 10.37
CA PRO A 91 -9.93 -3.76 10.72
C PRO A 91 -10.75 -3.19 9.56
N GLY A 92 -11.73 -3.96 9.11
CA GLY A 92 -12.63 -3.60 8.00
C GLY A 92 -12.19 -4.06 6.61
N ALA A 93 -10.96 -4.57 6.44
CA ALA A 93 -10.45 -5.01 5.14
C ALA A 93 -11.32 -6.09 4.50
N ALA A 94 -11.59 -7.19 5.20
CA ALA A 94 -12.44 -8.27 4.71
C ALA A 94 -13.84 -7.78 4.35
N LYS A 95 -14.49 -7.06 5.29
CA LYS A 95 -15.84 -6.50 5.11
C LYS A 95 -15.94 -5.65 3.85
N LEU A 96 -14.96 -4.77 3.62
CA LEU A 96 -14.98 -3.83 2.49
C LEU A 96 -14.77 -4.56 1.14
N VAL A 97 -13.79 -5.46 1.08
CA VAL A 97 -13.48 -6.25 -0.11
C VAL A 97 -14.66 -7.17 -0.48
N GLU A 98 -15.20 -7.91 0.48
CA GLU A 98 -16.36 -8.79 0.28
C GLU A 98 -17.59 -8.02 -0.16
N HIS A 99 -17.82 -6.83 0.44
CA HIS A 99 -18.94 -5.96 0.07
C HIS A 99 -18.86 -5.48 -1.37
N PHE A 100 -17.70 -4.99 -1.81
CA PHE A 100 -17.49 -4.56 -3.19
C PHE A 100 -17.58 -5.72 -4.18
N HIS A 101 -16.98 -6.86 -3.85
CA HIS A 101 -17.08 -8.05 -4.68
C HIS A 101 -18.54 -8.52 -4.85
N ARG A 102 -19.30 -8.61 -3.76
CA ARG A 102 -20.73 -8.99 -3.76
C ARG A 102 -21.58 -8.06 -4.64
N HIS A 103 -21.27 -6.77 -4.64
CA HIS A 103 -21.95 -5.77 -5.45
C HIS A 103 -21.36 -5.59 -6.87
N LYS A 104 -20.40 -6.45 -7.25
CA LYS A 104 -19.74 -6.42 -8.56
C LYS A 104 -19.03 -5.10 -8.87
N VAL A 105 -18.56 -4.40 -7.83
CA VAL A 105 -17.62 -3.29 -8.00
C VAL A 105 -16.26 -3.91 -8.33
N PRO A 106 -15.65 -3.60 -9.49
CA PRO A 106 -14.33 -4.13 -9.82
C PRO A 106 -13.26 -3.65 -8.84
N ILE A 107 -12.54 -4.62 -8.30
CA ILE A 107 -11.50 -4.40 -7.29
C ILE A 107 -10.18 -5.05 -7.71
N ALA A 108 -9.06 -4.37 -7.44
CA ALA A 108 -7.72 -4.87 -7.67
C ALA A 108 -6.75 -4.42 -6.58
N VAL A 109 -5.56 -5.03 -6.53
CA VAL A 109 -4.49 -4.67 -5.59
C VAL A 109 -3.29 -4.08 -6.33
N ALA A 110 -2.71 -3.01 -5.79
CA ALA A 110 -1.49 -2.36 -6.25
C ALA A 110 -0.50 -2.23 -5.08
N THR A 111 0.40 -3.21 -4.93
CA THR A 111 1.37 -3.30 -3.83
C THR A 111 2.79 -2.97 -4.30
N SER A 112 3.57 -2.28 -3.47
CA SER A 112 5.00 -2.06 -3.70
C SER A 112 5.84 -3.33 -3.51
N SER A 113 5.26 -4.40 -2.97
CA SER A 113 5.92 -5.70 -2.75
C SER A 113 6.34 -6.39 -4.05
N ALA A 114 7.34 -7.27 -3.92
CA ALA A 114 7.67 -8.27 -4.94
C ALA A 114 6.63 -9.41 -4.94
N GLU A 115 6.44 -10.08 -6.09
CA GLU A 115 5.46 -11.16 -6.25
C GLU A 115 5.65 -12.30 -5.23
N ASP A 116 6.89 -12.74 -5.00
CA ASP A 116 7.17 -13.83 -4.05
C ASP A 116 6.84 -13.43 -2.61
N SER A 117 7.17 -12.19 -2.23
CA SER A 117 6.83 -11.67 -0.90
C SER A 117 5.31 -11.51 -0.73
N MET A 118 4.60 -11.05 -1.76
CA MET A 118 3.13 -11.02 -1.77
C MET A 118 2.53 -12.41 -1.56
N LYS A 119 3.04 -13.45 -2.24
CA LYS A 119 2.57 -14.83 -2.07
C LYS A 119 2.74 -15.32 -0.64
N ILE A 120 3.87 -15.03 0.00
CA ILE A 120 4.14 -15.41 1.40
C ILE A 120 3.15 -14.72 2.34
N LYS A 121 3.00 -13.40 2.25
CA LYS A 121 2.12 -12.60 3.13
C LYS A 121 0.65 -12.99 3.03
N THR A 122 0.21 -13.42 1.85
CA THR A 122 -1.20 -13.68 1.55
C THR A 122 -1.57 -15.17 1.60
N GLN A 123 -0.63 -16.06 1.91
CA GLN A 123 -0.84 -17.52 1.84
C GLN A 123 -1.97 -18.04 2.73
N HIS A 124 -2.28 -17.34 3.83
CA HIS A 124 -3.37 -17.65 4.75
C HIS A 124 -4.67 -16.88 4.46
N HIS A 125 -4.62 -15.92 3.52
CA HIS A 125 -5.76 -15.06 3.13
C HIS A 125 -6.22 -15.33 1.71
N LYS A 126 -5.89 -16.48 1.13
CA LYS A 126 -6.16 -16.84 -0.27
C LYS A 126 -7.61 -16.64 -0.68
N GLN A 127 -8.57 -16.94 0.21
CA GLN A 127 -9.99 -16.73 -0.07
C GLN A 127 -10.29 -15.26 -0.32
N LEU A 128 -9.83 -14.36 0.55
CA LEU A 128 -10.05 -12.93 0.40
C LEU A 128 -9.34 -12.40 -0.86
N PHE A 129 -8.08 -12.77 -1.06
CA PHE A 129 -7.31 -12.29 -2.20
C PHE A 129 -7.80 -12.84 -3.55
N SER A 130 -8.52 -13.97 -3.56
CA SER A 130 -9.17 -14.50 -4.76
C SER A 130 -10.35 -13.66 -5.25
N LEU A 131 -10.86 -12.73 -4.43
CA LEU A 131 -11.96 -11.84 -4.81
C LEU A 131 -11.51 -10.66 -5.67
N PHE A 132 -10.21 -10.34 -5.68
CA PHE A 132 -9.65 -9.31 -6.54
C PHE A 132 -9.54 -9.80 -7.98
N HIS A 133 -9.78 -8.90 -8.94
CA HIS A 133 -9.61 -9.21 -10.35
C HIS A 133 -8.15 -9.55 -10.67
N HIS A 134 -7.22 -8.77 -10.15
CA HIS A 134 -5.79 -8.94 -10.37
C HIS A 134 -4.98 -8.23 -9.28
N VAL A 135 -3.68 -8.51 -9.24
CA VAL A 135 -2.71 -7.86 -8.36
C VAL A 135 -1.52 -7.36 -9.19
N VAL A 136 -1.09 -6.13 -8.95
CA VAL A 136 0.14 -5.54 -9.50
C VAL A 136 1.20 -5.48 -8.40
N CYS A 137 2.33 -6.14 -8.62
CA CYS A 137 3.44 -6.23 -7.66
C CYS A 137 4.61 -5.34 -8.11
N GLY A 138 4.62 -4.08 -7.66
CA GLY A 138 5.46 -3.02 -8.22
C GLY A 138 6.97 -3.28 -8.22
N SER A 139 7.49 -4.07 -7.27
CA SER A 139 8.94 -4.36 -7.21
C SER A 139 9.40 -5.37 -8.27
N THR A 140 8.49 -6.16 -8.85
CA THR A 140 8.82 -7.21 -9.83
C THR A 140 8.04 -7.08 -11.14
N ASP A 141 7.08 -6.17 -11.21
CA ASP A 141 6.31 -5.92 -12.41
C ASP A 141 7.12 -5.07 -13.41
N PRO A 142 7.44 -5.60 -14.60
CA PRO A 142 8.31 -4.91 -15.55
C PRO A 142 7.66 -3.66 -16.16
N GLU A 143 6.34 -3.49 -16.09
CA GLU A 143 5.66 -2.29 -16.58
C GLU A 143 5.81 -1.12 -15.61
N VAL A 144 5.99 -1.40 -14.31
CA VAL A 144 6.17 -0.38 -13.27
C VAL A 144 7.62 0.13 -13.32
N LYS A 145 7.84 1.26 -14.00
CA LYS A 145 9.18 1.84 -14.16
C LYS A 145 9.59 2.65 -12.93
N HIS A 146 8.63 3.33 -12.32
CA HIS A 146 8.84 4.11 -11.12
C HIS A 146 7.78 3.72 -10.08
N GLY A 147 8.22 3.32 -8.89
CA GLY A 147 7.29 3.02 -7.81
C GLY A 147 6.75 4.28 -7.12
N LYS A 148 5.88 4.07 -6.13
CA LYS A 148 5.28 5.15 -5.33
C LYS A 148 6.40 6.06 -4.77
N PRO A 149 6.29 7.40 -4.89
CA PRO A 149 5.09 8.18 -5.19
C PRO A 149 4.81 8.45 -6.68
N ALA A 150 5.50 7.80 -7.61
CA ALA A 150 5.14 7.88 -9.02
C ALA A 150 3.78 7.19 -9.28
N PRO A 151 3.03 7.62 -10.32
CA PRO A 151 1.68 7.13 -10.58
C PRO A 151 1.64 5.74 -11.26
N ASP A 152 2.77 5.24 -11.76
CA ASP A 152 2.87 4.10 -12.66
C ASP A 152 2.06 2.90 -12.17
N ILE A 153 2.25 2.46 -10.92
CA ILE A 153 1.58 1.26 -10.39
C ILE A 153 0.05 1.37 -10.41
N PHE A 154 -0.50 2.56 -10.15
CA PHE A 154 -1.94 2.77 -10.15
C PHE A 154 -2.49 2.86 -11.57
N LEU A 155 -1.78 3.55 -12.47
CA LEU A 155 -2.15 3.61 -13.89
C LEU A 155 -2.13 2.22 -14.54
N ILE A 156 -1.13 1.40 -14.21
CA ILE A 156 -1.00 0.02 -14.69
C ILE A 156 -2.10 -0.87 -14.09
N CYS A 157 -2.39 -0.72 -12.80
CA CYS A 157 -3.48 -1.46 -12.16
C CYS A 157 -4.85 -1.12 -12.80
N ALA A 158 -5.12 0.17 -13.06
CA ALA A 158 -6.32 0.57 -13.77
C ALA A 158 -6.38 0.00 -15.21
N SER A 159 -5.26 0.02 -15.94
CA SER A 159 -5.22 -0.44 -17.34
C SER A 159 -5.37 -1.96 -17.53
N ARG A 160 -5.23 -2.73 -16.44
CA ARG A 160 -5.42 -4.19 -16.41
C ARG A 160 -6.86 -4.62 -16.21
N PHE A 161 -7.76 -3.72 -15.82
CA PHE A 161 -9.19 -4.00 -15.91
C PHE A 161 -9.62 -4.13 -17.38
N PRO A 162 -10.60 -5.00 -17.70
CA PRO A 162 -10.99 -5.26 -19.09
C PRO A 162 -11.49 -4.01 -19.85
N ASP A 163 -12.19 -3.12 -19.15
CA ASP A 163 -12.77 -1.89 -19.68
C ASP A 163 -11.83 -0.66 -19.56
N LYS A 164 -10.68 -0.82 -18.89
CA LYS A 164 -9.63 0.21 -18.75
C LYS A 164 -10.21 1.56 -18.32
N PRO A 165 -10.77 1.66 -17.11
CA PRO A 165 -11.45 2.87 -16.64
C PRO A 165 -10.53 4.09 -16.72
N ASP A 166 -11.14 5.24 -16.99
CA ASP A 166 -10.44 6.52 -16.86
C ASP A 166 -9.97 6.68 -15.40
N PRO A 167 -8.74 7.16 -15.12
CA PRO A 167 -8.24 7.28 -13.77
C PRO A 167 -9.14 8.10 -12.83
N SER A 168 -9.90 9.07 -13.35
CA SER A 168 -10.86 9.85 -12.55
C SER A 168 -12.02 9.02 -11.98
N GLN A 169 -12.27 7.83 -12.54
CA GLN A 169 -13.27 6.87 -12.08
C GLN A 169 -12.71 5.83 -11.11
N CYS A 170 -11.44 5.93 -10.73
CA CYS A 170 -10.79 5.04 -9.78
C CYS A 170 -10.71 5.67 -8.39
N LEU A 171 -10.99 4.85 -7.37
CA LEU A 171 -10.76 5.17 -5.96
C LEU A 171 -9.63 4.29 -5.42
N VAL A 172 -8.56 4.91 -4.95
CA VAL A 172 -7.44 4.22 -4.31
C VAL A 172 -7.64 4.23 -2.79
N PHE A 173 -7.48 3.09 -2.14
CA PHE A 173 -7.28 3.02 -0.69
C PHE A 173 -5.80 2.82 -0.39
N GLU A 174 -5.28 3.58 0.56
CA GLU A 174 -3.85 3.65 0.91
C GLU A 174 -3.68 3.93 2.41
N ASP A 175 -2.57 3.49 2.99
CA ASP A 175 -2.15 3.83 4.36
C ASP A 175 -0.98 4.83 4.36
N ALA A 176 -0.25 4.91 3.24
CA ALA A 176 1.00 5.66 3.12
C ALA A 176 0.85 6.99 2.37
N PRO A 177 1.49 8.09 2.84
CA PRO A 177 1.51 9.36 2.12
C PRO A 177 2.10 9.27 0.71
N ASN A 178 3.12 8.43 0.49
CA ASN A 178 3.71 8.25 -0.85
C ASN A 178 2.73 7.56 -1.80
N GLY A 179 1.94 6.61 -1.32
CA GLY A 179 0.89 5.99 -2.10
C GLY A 179 -0.23 6.94 -2.46
N VAL A 180 -0.68 7.77 -1.51
CA VAL A 180 -1.64 8.85 -1.80
C VAL A 180 -1.10 9.79 -2.87
N LYS A 181 0.17 10.23 -2.76
CA LYS A 181 0.79 11.09 -3.79
C LYS A 181 0.76 10.42 -5.16
N GLY A 182 1.08 9.13 -5.26
CA GLY A 182 1.01 8.36 -6.50
C GLY A 182 -0.41 8.27 -7.07
N ALA A 183 -1.39 7.97 -6.24
CA ALA A 183 -2.79 7.91 -6.65
C ALA A 183 -3.29 9.27 -7.18
N ARG A 184 -2.95 10.36 -6.48
CA ARG A 184 -3.32 11.73 -6.89
C ARG A 184 -2.60 12.14 -8.17
N ALA A 185 -1.32 11.80 -8.31
CA ALA A 185 -0.54 12.03 -9.54
C ALA A 185 -1.11 11.24 -10.74
N ALA A 186 -1.72 10.08 -10.49
CA ALA A 186 -2.42 9.29 -11.49
C ALA A 186 -3.79 9.89 -11.89
N GLY A 187 -4.25 10.96 -11.23
CA GLY A 187 -5.58 11.55 -11.47
C GLY A 187 -6.72 10.85 -10.73
N MET A 188 -6.42 9.97 -9.77
CA MET A 188 -7.40 9.18 -9.02
C MET A 188 -7.81 9.87 -7.71
N GLN A 189 -8.96 9.49 -7.16
CA GLN A 189 -9.32 9.83 -5.78
C GLN A 189 -8.61 8.87 -4.82
N ALA A 190 -8.27 9.35 -3.62
CA ALA A 190 -7.50 8.56 -2.64
C ALA A 190 -8.11 8.65 -1.24
N VAL A 191 -8.40 7.50 -0.64
CA VAL A 191 -8.77 7.34 0.77
C VAL A 191 -7.53 6.92 1.54
N LEU A 192 -7.15 7.71 2.54
CA LEU A 192 -6.00 7.46 3.41
C LEU A 192 -6.47 6.88 4.75
N VAL A 193 -5.91 5.74 5.16
CA VAL A 193 -6.07 5.13 6.49
C VAL A 193 -4.70 5.04 7.16
N PRO A 194 -4.15 6.15 7.67
CA PRO A 194 -2.77 6.20 8.10
C PRO A 194 -2.59 5.67 9.52
N ALA A 195 -1.37 5.28 9.86
CA ALA A 195 -0.98 5.08 11.26
C ALA A 195 -1.14 6.38 12.07
N ASN A 196 -1.34 6.25 13.39
CA ASN A 196 -1.62 7.38 14.28
C ASN A 196 -0.49 8.42 14.36
N ASP A 197 0.74 8.01 14.04
CA ASP A 197 1.95 8.83 14.09
C ASP A 197 2.21 9.64 12.80
N VAL A 198 1.38 9.47 11.77
CA VAL A 198 1.46 10.30 10.55
C VAL A 198 0.92 11.70 10.85
N GLU A 199 1.74 12.72 10.58
CA GLU A 199 1.37 14.13 10.81
C GLU A 199 0.33 14.64 9.78
N GLU A 200 -0.48 15.61 10.17
CA GLU A 200 -1.58 16.16 9.35
C GLU A 200 -1.12 16.69 8.00
N GLU A 201 0.09 17.25 7.91
CA GLU A 201 0.62 17.76 6.64
C GLU A 201 0.73 16.68 5.56
N PHE A 202 1.09 15.46 5.94
CA PHE A 202 1.23 14.33 5.02
C PHE A 202 -0.13 13.73 4.60
N LYS A 203 -1.21 14.08 5.30
CA LYS A 203 -2.57 13.63 5.00
C LYS A 203 -3.30 14.53 4.01
N LYS A 204 -2.89 15.81 3.91
CA LYS A 204 -3.53 16.84 3.07
C LYS A 204 -3.80 16.43 1.60
N PRO A 205 -2.95 15.64 0.92
CA PRO A 205 -3.22 15.24 -0.46
C PRO A 205 -4.38 14.26 -0.62
N ALA A 206 -4.80 13.57 0.45
CA ALA A 206 -5.86 12.59 0.40
C ALA A 206 -7.22 13.25 0.11
N THR A 207 -8.09 12.51 -0.60
CA THR A 207 -9.48 12.93 -0.83
C THR A 207 -10.32 12.76 0.44
N LEU A 208 -10.06 11.68 1.17
CA LEU A 208 -10.69 11.36 2.46
C LEU A 208 -9.65 10.73 3.38
N VAL A 209 -9.68 11.07 4.66
CA VAL A 209 -8.83 10.46 5.69
C VAL A 209 -9.73 9.75 6.69
N LEU A 210 -9.43 8.50 7.00
CA LEU A 210 -10.17 7.67 7.94
C LEU A 210 -9.24 7.15 9.03
N LYS A 211 -9.82 6.76 10.17
CA LYS A 211 -9.08 6.06 11.24
C LYS A 211 -9.07 4.54 11.02
N SER A 212 -10.09 4.03 10.34
CA SER A 212 -10.22 2.62 9.99
C SER A 212 -10.98 2.46 8.68
N LEU A 213 -10.77 1.35 7.95
CA LEU A 213 -11.62 0.95 6.83
C LEU A 213 -13.08 0.73 7.25
N LEU A 214 -13.34 0.47 8.54
CA LEU A 214 -14.68 0.39 9.10
C LEU A 214 -15.46 1.72 9.02
N ASP A 215 -14.76 2.85 8.95
CA ASP A 215 -15.37 4.18 8.92
C ASP A 215 -15.74 4.62 7.49
N PHE A 216 -15.36 3.85 6.47
CA PHE A 216 -15.62 4.19 5.08
C PHE A 216 -17.12 4.14 4.77
N LYS A 217 -17.60 5.12 4.01
CA LYS A 217 -18.99 5.24 3.56
C LYS A 217 -19.04 5.19 2.03
N PRO A 218 -19.37 4.04 1.42
CA PRO A 218 -19.34 3.87 -0.03
C PRO A 218 -20.16 4.91 -0.81
N GLU A 219 -21.31 5.31 -0.28
CA GLU A 219 -22.22 6.25 -0.93
C GLU A 219 -21.61 7.64 -1.17
N LEU A 220 -20.56 8.02 -0.42
CA LEU A 220 -19.83 9.27 -0.65
C LEU A 220 -19.23 9.33 -2.06
N PHE A 221 -18.88 8.17 -2.63
CA PHE A 221 -18.30 8.04 -3.96
C PHE A 221 -19.27 7.42 -4.98
N ALA A 222 -20.58 7.43 -4.66
CA ALA A 222 -21.64 6.79 -5.43
C ALA A 222 -21.44 5.27 -5.65
N LEU A 223 -20.76 4.61 -4.70
CA LEU A 223 -20.69 3.15 -4.59
C LEU A 223 -21.85 2.62 -3.73
N PRO A 224 -22.22 1.33 -3.84
CA PRO A 224 -23.30 0.73 -3.05
C PRO A 224 -23.03 0.82 -1.54
N SER A 225 -23.97 1.38 -0.77
CA SER A 225 -23.88 1.46 0.69
C SER A 225 -23.79 0.09 1.35
N PHE A 226 -23.19 0.04 2.54
CA PHE A 226 -23.31 -1.14 3.39
C PHE A 226 -24.77 -1.39 3.78
N GLU A 227 -25.13 -2.67 3.93
CA GLU A 227 -26.38 -3.11 4.55
C GLU A 227 -26.37 -2.88 6.07
#